data_AF-A0A353TCQ1-F1
#
_entry.id   AF-A0A353TCQ1-F1
#
_cell.length_a   1.000
_cell.length_b   1.000
_cell.length_c   1.000
_cell.angle_alpha   90.00
_cell.angle_beta   90.00
_cell.angle_gamma   90.00
#
_symmetry.space_group_name_H-M   'P 1'
#
loop_
_entity.id
_entity.type
_entity.pdbx_description
1 polymer ?
#
loop_
_entity_poly.entity_id
_entity_poly.type
_entity_poly.pdbx_seq_one_letter_code
_entity_poly.pdbx_strand_id
1 'polypeptide(L)' 'MKPIFKQYWELFLVFFKIGAFTFGGGYAMVPLIRNEVVKKKNWLDDEEFMDMLAI' A
#
# COMPACT_ATOMS: atom_id res chain seq x y z
N MET A 1 -14.59 19.84 0.87
CA MET A 1 -14.90 18.54 0.26
C MET A 1 -13.67 18.09 -0.53
N LYS A 2 -12.80 17.22 0.02
CA LYS A 2 -11.65 16.71 -0.75
C LYS A 2 -12.20 15.91 -1.94
N PRO A 3 -11.71 16.12 -3.18
CA PRO A 3 -12.26 15.46 -4.35
C PRO A 3 -11.98 13.97 -4.25
N ILE A 4 -13.01 13.18 -3.98
CA ILE A 4 -13.01 11.71 -3.84
C ILE A 4 -12.24 11.05 -5.01
N PHE A 5 -12.34 11.62 -6.21
CA PHE A 5 -11.62 11.18 -7.40
C PHE A 5 -10.09 11.15 -7.22
N LYS A 6 -9.51 12.13 -6.52
CA LYS A 6 -8.06 12.20 -6.28
C LYS A 6 -7.59 11.02 -5.41
N GLN A 7 -8.43 10.58 -4.49
CA GLN A 7 -8.11 9.53 -3.53
C GLN A 7 -8.12 8.15 -4.20
N TYR A 8 -9.10 7.88 -5.07
CA TYR A 8 -9.10 6.65 -5.88
C TYR A 8 -7.94 6.59 -6.86
N TRP A 9 -7.61 7.72 -7.48
CA TRP A 9 -6.46 7.80 -8.39
C TRP A 9 -5.14 7.55 -7.67
N GLU A 10 -4.99 8.10 -6.46
CA GLU A 10 -3.83 7.86 -5.62
C GLU A 10 -3.71 6.40 -5.20
N LEU A 11 -4.81 5.77 -4.80
CA LEU A 11 -4.86 4.35 -4.48
C LEU A 11 -4.40 3.50 -5.67
N PHE A 12 -4.99 3.76 -6.85
CA PHE A 12 -4.63 3.07 -8.08
C PHE A 12 -3.14 3.21 -8.39
N LEU A 13 -2.58 4.43 -8.33
CA LEU A 13 -1.16 4.66 -8.61
C LEU A 13 -0.23 3.94 -7.61
N VAL A 14 -0.59 3.90 -6.34
CA VAL A 14 0.19 3.20 -5.30
C VAL A 14 0.26 1.71 -5.62
N PHE A 15 -0.89 1.05 -5.83
CA PHE A 15 -0.93 -0.39 -6.13
C PHE A 15 -0.39 -0.72 -7.52
N PHE A 16 -0.59 0.15 -8.51
CA PHE A 16 0.00 0.00 -9.84
C PHE A 16 1.53 0.04 -9.77
N LYS A 17 2.09 1.00 -9.02
CA LYS A 17 3.54 1.06 -8.78
C LYS A 17 4.01 -0.21 -8.06
N ILE A 18 3.37 -0.61 -6.98
CA ILE A 18 3.76 -1.83 -6.25
C ILE A 18 3.75 -3.03 -7.22
N GLY A 19 2.70 -3.23 -8.00
CA GLY A 19 2.60 -4.31 -8.98
C GLY A 19 3.68 -4.23 -10.08
N ALA A 20 3.93 -3.04 -10.64
CA ALA A 20 4.95 -2.84 -11.67
C ALA A 20 6.39 -3.06 -11.17
N PHE A 21 6.64 -2.86 -9.88
CA PHE A 21 7.97 -3.02 -9.25
C PHE A 21 8.10 -4.28 -8.39
N THR A 22 7.09 -5.16 -8.35
CA THR A 22 7.17 -6.46 -7.66
C THR A 22 7.88 -7.49 -8.54
N PHE A 23 9.21 -7.50 -8.48
CA PHE A 23 10.03 -8.59 -9.02
C PHE A 23 10.42 -9.52 -7.85
N GLY A 24 9.73 -10.66 -7.70
CA GLY A 24 10.01 -11.61 -6.61
C GLY A 24 8.80 -12.26 -5.93
N GLY A 25 7.58 -12.12 -6.47
CA GLY A 25 6.37 -12.75 -5.90
C GLY A 25 5.84 -12.06 -4.63
N GLY A 26 4.91 -12.72 -3.92
CA GLY A 26 4.19 -12.13 -2.78
C GLY A 26 5.09 -11.63 -1.63
N TYR A 27 6.20 -12.33 -1.37
CA TYR A 27 7.14 -11.93 -0.30
C TYR A 27 7.86 -10.60 -0.56
N ALA A 28 8.11 -10.24 -1.82
CA ALA A 28 8.67 -8.93 -2.18
C ALA A 28 7.61 -7.82 -2.12
N MET A 29 6.33 -8.17 -2.26
CA MET A 29 5.22 -7.23 -2.29
C MET A 29 4.91 -6.64 -0.91
N VAL A 30 4.95 -7.47 0.14
CA VAL A 30 4.64 -7.09 1.53
C VAL A 30 5.44 -5.88 2.02
N PRO A 31 6.79 -5.84 1.96
CA PRO A 31 7.57 -4.68 2.40
C PRO A 31 7.32 -3.43 1.55
N LEU A 32 6.99 -3.59 0.26
CA LEU A 32 6.65 -2.48 -0.63
C LEU A 32 5.30 -1.86 -0.23
N ILE A 33 4.30 -2.69 0.03
CA ILE A 33 2.98 -2.26 0.54
C ILE A 33 3.18 -1.55 1.88
N ARG A 34 3.88 -2.16 2.84
CA ARG A 34 4.15 -1.53 4.16
C ARG A 34 4.76 -0.14 4.02
N ASN A 35 5.76 0.01 3.14
CA ASN A 35 6.44 1.28 2.95
C ASN A 35 5.53 2.36 2.36
N GLU A 36 4.66 2.02 1.42
CA GLU A 36 3.73 3.00 0.84
C GLU A 36 2.56 3.30 1.78
N VAL A 37 1.94 2.27 2.38
CA VAL A 37 0.69 2.38 3.15
C VAL A 37 0.94 2.89 4.58
N VAL A 38 1.98 2.40 5.26
CA VAL A 38 2.33 2.83 6.63
C VAL A 38 3.25 4.06 6.58
N LYS A 39 4.44 3.95 5.99
CA LYS A 39 5.45 5.01 6.11
C LYS A 39 5.16 6.27 5.29
N LYS A 40 4.70 6.13 4.04
CA LYS A 40 4.53 7.28 3.13
C LYS A 40 3.15 7.90 3.21
N LYS A 41 2.10 7.08 3.28
CA LYS A 41 0.71 7.53 3.26
C LYS A 41 0.07 7.60 4.63
N ASN A 42 0.62 6.90 5.64
CA ASN A 42 0.04 6.78 6.99
C ASN A 42 -1.45 6.42 6.94
N TRP A 43 -1.82 5.52 6.03
CA TRP A 43 -3.18 4.99 5.90
C TRP A 43 -3.47 3.91 6.93
N LEU A 44 -2.42 3.20 7.34
CA LEU A 44 -2.43 2.20 8.40
C LEU A 44 -1.24 2.49 9.32
N ASP A 45 -1.36 2.09 10.58
CA ASP A 45 -0.19 1.94 11.44
C ASP A 45 0.47 0.55 11.27
N ASP A 46 1.56 0.36 12.00
CA ASP A 46 2.35 -0.85 11.93
C ASP A 46 1.63 -2.08 12.51
N GLU A 47 0.78 -1.90 13.53
CA GLU A 47 0.00 -3.00 14.13
C GLU A 47 -1.14 -3.41 13.19
N GLU A 48 -1.91 -2.44 12.68
CA GLU A 48 -3.00 -2.67 11.73
C GLU A 48 -2.51 -3.39 10.47
N PHE A 49 -1.32 -3.02 9.97
CA PHE A 49 -0.73 -3.68 8.82
C PHE A 49 -0.33 -5.13 9.12
N MET A 50 0.22 -5.40 10.30
CA MET A 50 0.61 -6.76 10.70
C MET A 50 -0.60 -7.66 10.95
N ASP A 51 -1.66 -7.12 11.54
CA ASP A 51 -2.92 -7.84 11.75
C ASP A 51 -3.55 -8.29 10.42
N MET A 52 -3.46 -7.47 9.37
CA MET A 52 -3.94 -7.83 8.03
C MET A 52 -3.13 -8.95 7.37
N LEU A 53 -1.86 -9.13 7.75
CA LEU A 53 -1.00 -10.19 7.21
C LEU A 53 -1.12 -11.51 7.99
N ALA A 54 -1.58 -11.45 9.24
CA ALA A 54 -1.67 -12.60 10.13
C ALA A 54 -2.91 -13.48 9.90
N ILE A 55 -3.81 -13.06 9.00
CA ILE A 55 -5.05 -13.76 8.63
C ILE A 55 -4.80 -14.80 7.53
#